data_AF-A0A1H4VYF5-F1
#
_entry.id   AF-A0A1H4VYF5-F1
#
_cell.length_a   1.000
_cell.length_b   1.000
_cell.length_c   1.000
_cell.angle_alpha   90.00
_cell.angle_beta   90.00
_cell.angle_gamma   90.00
#
_symmetry.space_group_name_H-M   'P 1'
#
loop_
_entity.id
_entity.type
_entity.pdbx_description
1 polymer ?
#
loop_
_entity_poly.entity_id
_entity_poly.type
_entity_poly.pdbx_seq_one_letter_code
_entity_poly.pdbx_strand_id
1 'polypeptide(L)'
;MSVEDSTAAQGDLEAPHPTQALDDTVHQRVRLGVLTVAREADRVDFGFLKKQLAVTDGNLSRHLKVLEESGMITVEKGYAGRRPRT
;
A
#
# COMPACT_ATOMS: atom_id res chain seq x y z
N MET A 1 -48.62 19.56 -36.16
CA MET A 1 -48.27 18.35 -35.40
C MET A 1 -46.77 18.21 -35.54
N SER A 2 -45.91 18.87 -34.75
CA SER A 2 -45.87 18.90 -33.26
C SER A 2 -46.09 17.50 -32.74
N VAL A 3 -45.11 16.82 -32.17
CA VAL A 3 -44.43 17.18 -30.92
C VAL A 3 -43.15 16.32 -30.79
N GLU A 4 -42.01 16.96 -30.47
CA GLU A 4 -41.26 16.81 -29.19
C GLU A 4 -40.28 15.64 -29.25
N ASP A 5 -38.96 15.88 -29.34
CA ASP A 5 -38.06 16.16 -28.20
C ASP A 5 -38.05 15.04 -27.15
N SER A 6 -36.89 14.85 -26.52
CA SER A 6 -36.66 14.02 -25.35
C SER A 6 -36.20 12.57 -25.57
N THR A 7 -34.89 12.45 -25.75
CA THR A 7 -34.05 11.86 -24.71
C THR A 7 -32.68 12.50 -24.91
N ALA A 8 -32.47 13.75 -24.46
CA ALA A 8 -32.25 14.13 -23.07
C ALA A 8 -31.30 13.15 -22.35
N ALA A 9 -30.02 13.56 -22.34
CA ALA A 9 -29.12 13.45 -21.21
C ALA A 9 -29.08 12.10 -20.49
N GLN A 10 -28.13 11.27 -20.90
CA GLN A 10 -27.32 10.61 -19.89
C GLN A 10 -25.91 11.17 -20.04
N GLY A 11 -25.68 12.27 -19.32
CA GLY A 11 -24.33 12.57 -18.92
C GLY A 11 -23.89 11.36 -18.12
N ASP A 12 -23.04 10.54 -18.75
CA ASP A 12 -22.21 9.60 -18.02
C ASP A 12 -21.44 10.46 -17.02
N LEU A 13 -21.93 10.48 -15.79
CA LEU A 13 -21.10 10.78 -14.64
C LEU A 13 -20.10 9.63 -14.61
N GLU A 14 -19.12 9.68 -15.50
CA GLU A 14 -18.08 8.70 -15.66
C GLU A 14 -17.34 8.71 -14.32
N ALA A 15 -17.64 7.71 -13.50
CA ALA A 15 -16.99 7.57 -12.21
C ALA A 15 -15.48 7.64 -12.48
N PRO A 16 -14.74 8.43 -11.69
CA PRO A 16 -13.32 8.64 -11.94
C PRO A 16 -12.64 7.29 -12.11
N HIS A 17 -11.79 7.18 -13.13
CA HIS A 17 -11.14 5.92 -13.48
C HIS A 17 -10.54 5.29 -12.20
N PRO A 18 -10.71 3.98 -11.94
CA PRO A 18 -10.37 3.37 -10.63
C PRO A 18 -8.94 3.64 -10.15
N THR A 19 -8.00 3.85 -11.07
CA THR A 19 -6.61 4.20 -10.76
C THR A 19 -6.46 5.55 -10.07
N GLN A 20 -7.41 6.48 -10.25
CA GLN A 20 -7.41 7.79 -9.60
C GLN A 20 -7.73 7.70 -8.10
N ALA A 21 -8.31 6.58 -7.64
CA ALA A 21 -8.60 6.33 -6.24
C ALA A 21 -7.46 5.61 -5.50
N LEU A 22 -6.36 5.27 -6.20
CA LEU A 22 -5.22 4.64 -5.57
C LEU A 22 -4.45 5.65 -4.73
N ASP A 23 -4.08 5.24 -3.51
CA ASP A 23 -3.21 6.05 -2.66
C ASP A 23 -1.78 6.05 -3.23
N ASP A 24 -1.24 7.24 -3.53
CA ASP A 24 0.12 7.42 -4.07
C ASP A 24 1.20 6.78 -3.19
N THR A 25 0.92 6.54 -1.92
CA THR A 25 1.79 5.81 -1.01
C THR A 25 2.08 4.41 -1.55
N VAL A 26 1.19 3.73 -2.26
CA VAL A 26 1.50 2.35 -2.73
C VAL A 26 2.36 2.30 -4.00
N HIS A 27 2.58 3.43 -4.70
CA HIS A 27 3.24 3.45 -6.02
C HIS A 27 4.72 3.03 -6.02
N GLN A 28 5.37 2.98 -4.87
CA GLN A 28 6.76 2.50 -4.78
C GLN A 28 6.79 0.98 -4.66
N ARG A 29 7.51 0.31 -5.57
CA ARG A 29 7.66 -1.17 -5.64
C ARG A 29 7.91 -1.86 -4.30
N VAL A 30 8.78 -1.30 -3.45
CA VAL A 30 9.10 -1.89 -2.14
C VAL A 30 7.90 -1.82 -1.20
N ARG A 31 7.18 -0.70 -1.19
CA ARG A 31 5.98 -0.54 -0.34
C ARG A 31 4.86 -1.46 -0.78
N LEU A 32 4.61 -1.55 -2.08
CA LEU A 32 3.66 -2.52 -2.63
C LEU A 32 4.05 -3.96 -2.27
N GLY A 33 5.34 -4.30 -2.37
CA GLY A 33 5.86 -5.61 -1.98
C GLY A 33 5.64 -5.91 -0.49
N VAL A 34 5.92 -4.95 0.40
CA VAL A 34 5.64 -5.09 1.84
C VAL A 34 4.15 -5.35 2.08
N LEU A 35 3.25 -4.55 1.49
CA LEU A 35 1.80 -4.71 1.66
C LEU A 35 1.30 -6.05 1.12
N THR A 36 1.84 -6.50 -0.01
CA THR A 36 1.51 -7.80 -0.60
C THR A 36 1.89 -8.93 0.35
N VAL A 37 3.12 -8.92 0.88
CA VAL A 37 3.57 -9.95 1.83
C VAL A 37 2.79 -9.90 3.14
N ALA A 38 2.53 -8.69 3.66
CA ALA A 38 1.75 -8.50 4.89
C ALA A 38 0.28 -8.91 4.74
N ARG A 39 -0.25 -9.00 3.51
CA ARG A 39 -1.61 -9.48 3.28
C ARG A 39 -1.75 -10.99 3.46
N GLU A 40 -0.65 -11.74 3.32
CA GLU A 40 -0.63 -13.21 3.39
C GLU A 40 -0.40 -13.75 4.81
N ALA A 41 -0.11 -12.90 5.79
CA ALA A 41 0.20 -13.30 7.16
C ALA A 41 -0.21 -12.23 8.20
N ASP A 42 -0.61 -12.66 9.40
CA ASP A 42 -1.01 -11.74 10.48
C ASP A 42 0.14 -10.84 10.96
N ARG A 43 1.38 -11.34 10.92
CA ARG A 43 2.59 -10.63 11.31
C ARG A 43 3.76 -11.06 10.42
N VAL A 44 4.64 -10.12 10.09
CA VAL A 44 5.82 -10.39 9.26
C VAL A 44 7.07 -9.78 9.89
N ASP A 45 8.11 -10.59 10.04
CA ASP A 45 9.38 -10.13 10.58
C ASP A 45 10.17 -9.26 9.61
N PHE A 46 10.85 -8.24 10.14
CA PHE A 46 11.71 -7.33 9.36
C PHE A 46 12.77 -8.08 8.53
N GLY A 47 13.44 -9.08 9.12
CA GLY A 47 14.46 -9.87 8.44
C GLY A 47 13.90 -10.70 7.28
N PHE A 48 12.66 -11.15 7.39
CA PHE A 48 11.97 -11.86 6.32
C PHE A 48 11.68 -10.91 5.14
N LEU A 49 11.09 -9.74 5.41
CA LEU A 49 10.83 -8.72 4.39
C LEU A 49 12.11 -8.29 3.67
N LYS A 50 13.20 -8.05 4.41
CA LYS A 50 14.50 -7.70 3.85
C LYS A 50 14.98 -8.75 2.84
N LYS A 51 14.90 -10.02 3.20
CA LYS A 51 15.32 -11.15 2.36
C LYS A 51 14.42 -11.30 1.12
N GLN A 52 13.10 -11.27 1.31
CA GLN A 52 12.14 -11.47 0.21
C GLN A 52 12.18 -10.33 -0.80
N LEU A 53 12.37 -9.09 -0.34
CA LEU A 53 12.35 -7.91 -1.20
C LEU A 53 13.74 -7.52 -1.71
N ALA A 54 14.80 -8.22 -1.28
CA ALA A 54 16.20 -7.96 -1.65
C ALA A 54 16.63 -6.48 -1.43
N VAL A 55 16.31 -5.94 -0.25
CA VAL A 55 16.59 -4.54 0.12
C VAL A 55 17.57 -4.43 1.30
N THR A 56 18.15 -3.24 1.49
CA THR A 56 18.97 -2.93 2.65
C THR A 56 18.11 -2.52 3.85
N ASP A 57 18.69 -2.54 5.06
CA ASP A 57 17.97 -2.19 6.30
C ASP A 57 17.48 -0.74 6.28
N GLY A 58 18.32 0.19 5.81
CA GLY A 58 17.95 1.60 5.67
C GLY A 58 16.86 1.82 4.63
N ASN A 59 16.91 1.10 3.51
CA ASN A 59 15.87 1.17 2.49
C ASN A 59 14.52 0.67 3.04
N LEU A 60 14.52 -0.52 3.66
CA LEU A 60 13.31 -1.11 4.23
C LEU A 60 12.73 -0.23 5.35
N SER A 61 13.57 0.25 6.27
CA SER A 61 13.13 1.10 7.40
C SER A 61 12.45 2.38 6.91
N ARG A 62 12.97 3.02 5.85
CA ARG A 62 12.36 4.23 5.27
C ARG A 62 10.99 3.92 4.65
N HIS A 63 10.85 2.80 3.96
CA HIS A 63 9.57 2.39 3.37
C HIS A 63 8.54 1.98 4.42
N LEU A 64 8.94 1.26 5.46
CA LEU A 64 8.08 0.89 6.58
C LEU A 64 7.59 2.13 7.34
N LYS A 65 8.47 3.10 7.59
CA LYS A 65 8.07 4.36 8.23
C LYS A 65 6.99 5.09 7.43
N VAL A 66 7.13 5.20 6.11
CA VAL A 66 6.12 5.84 5.26
C VAL A 66 4.79 5.10 5.30
N LEU A 67 4.81 3.75 5.26
CA LEU A 67 3.58 2.95 5.33
C LEU A 67 2.90 3.01 6.71
N GLU A 68 3.70 3.12 7.77
CA GLU A 68 3.20 3.32 9.14
C GLU A 68 2.56 4.70 9.29
N GLU A 69 3.23 5.75 8.81
CA GLU A 69 2.71 7.12 8.81
C GLU A 69 1.43 7.28 7.98
N SER A 70 1.26 6.48 6.92
CA SER A 70 0.02 6.44 6.14
C SER A 70 -1.07 5.52 6.74
N GLY A 71 -0.80 4.88 7.87
CA GLY A 71 -1.75 3.97 8.54
C GLY A 71 -2.03 2.66 7.80
N MET A 72 -1.23 2.31 6.80
CA MET A 72 -1.42 1.07 6.01
C MET A 72 -0.87 -0.16 6.71
N ILE A 73 0.09 0.03 7.62
CA ILE A 73 0.65 -1.02 8.47
C ILE A 73 0.80 -0.51 9.90
N THR A 74 0.97 -1.44 10.84
CA THR A 74 1.44 -1.14 12.20
C THR A 74 2.81 -1.78 12.39
N VAL A 75 3.76 -1.04 12.96
CA VAL A 75 5.11 -1.57 13.26
C VAL A 75 5.25 -1.75 14.76
N GLU A 76 5.26 -2.99 15.21
CA GLU A 76 5.55 -3.31 16.61
C GLU A 76 7.07 -3.39 16.82
N LYS A 77 7.62 -2.48 17.63
CA LYS A 77 9.02 -2.54 18.06
C LYS A 77 9.16 -3.56 19.19
N GLY A 78 9.34 -4.82 18.84
CA GLY A 78 9.70 -5.87 19.79
C GLY A 78 11.20 -5.87 20.09
N TYR A 79 11.56 -5.95 21.38
CA TYR A 79 12.85 -6.52 21.76
C TYR A 79 12.73 -8.03 21.58
N ALA A 80 13.18 -8.55 20.44
CA ALA A 80 13.43 -9.99 20.32
C ALA A 80 14.41 -10.36 21.44
N GLY A 81 13.90 -11.03 22.47
CA GLY A 81 14.62 -11.28 23.71
C GLY A 81 16.05 -11.77 23.46
N ARG A 82 17.01 -11.06 24.05
CA ARG A 82 18.40 -11.48 24.24
C ARG A 82 19.04 -12.17 23.03
N ARG A 83 19.60 -11.38 22.11
CA ARG A 83 20.94 -11.63 21.59
C ARG A 83 21.50 -10.39 20.88
N PRO A 84 22.61 -9.80 21.37
CA PRO A 84 23.41 -8.97 20.49
C PRO A 84 23.97 -9.91 19.42
N ARG A 85 23.60 -9.68 18.16
CA ARG A 85 24.40 -10.20 17.04
C ARG A 85 25.42 -9.09 16.76
N THR A 86 26.68 -9.41 17.02
CA THR A 86 27.87 -8.67 16.60
C THR A 86 27.78 -8.26 15.14
#